data_AF-A0AAD7I2H6-F1
#
_entry.id   AF-A0AAD7I2H6-F1
#
_cell.length_a   1.000
_cell.length_b   1.000
_cell.length_c   1.000
_cell.angle_alpha   90.00
_cell.angle_beta   90.00
_cell.angle_gamma   90.00
#
_symmetry.space_group_name_H-M   'P 1'
#
loop_
_entity.id
_entity.type
_entity.pdbx_description
1 polymer ?
#
loop_
_entity_poly.entity_id
_entity_poly.type
_entity_poly.pdbx_seq_one_letter_code
_entity_poly.pdbx_strand_id
1 'polypeptide(L)'
;RCLECFDARYLCIRCMLQSHSQVPLHQILHWDNGRSSRVDLKTIGMAIRLGHAGCGMRLSEPHFIIMDTDRPHDVAIDFCGCGASGSPSAQLIAARLYPATCERPRAAISF
;
A
#
# COMPACT_ATOMS: atom_id res chain seq x y z
N ARG A 1 -2.84 -10.02 13.00
CA ARG A 1 -1.67 -10.91 12.79
C ARG A 1 -1.30 -10.87 11.30
N CYS A 2 -0.03 -10.85 10.91
CA CYS A 2 0.36 -10.96 9.49
C CYS A 2 0.36 -12.44 9.05
N LEU A 3 0.03 -12.71 7.79
CA LEU A 3 -0.03 -14.06 7.23
C LEU A 3 1.25 -14.48 6.49
N GLU A 4 2.11 -13.52 6.16
CA GLU A 4 3.34 -13.73 5.36
C GLU A 4 4.61 -13.52 6.18
N CYS A 5 4.59 -12.63 7.17
CA CYS A 5 5.72 -12.43 8.08
C CYS A 5 5.99 -13.67 8.94
N PHE A 6 7.27 -13.89 9.24
CA PHE A 6 7.69 -14.92 10.20
C PHE A 6 7.11 -14.68 11.61
N ASP A 7 6.95 -13.41 12.01
CA ASP A 7 6.31 -13.07 13.28
C ASP A 7 4.80 -13.35 13.21
N ALA A 8 4.39 -14.47 13.81
CA ALA A 8 3.01 -14.93 13.83
C ALA A 8 2.14 -14.27 14.93
N ARG A 9 2.63 -13.25 15.64
CA ARG A 9 1.88 -12.63 16.76
C ARG A 9 0.75 -11.71 16.29
N TYR A 10 -0.21 -11.50 17.18
CA TYR A 10 -1.16 -10.40 17.05
C TYR A 10 -0.51 -9.10 17.49
N LEU A 11 -0.50 -8.12 16.59
CA LEU A 11 -0.02 -6.77 16.86
C LEU A 11 -1.22 -5.83 16.95
N CYS A 12 -1.12 -4.77 17.74
CA CYS A 12 -2.06 -3.67 17.64
C CYS A 12 -1.94 -2.99 16.27
N ILE A 13 -2.99 -2.26 15.84
CA ILE A 13 -3.03 -1.58 14.53
C ILE A 13 -1.77 -0.73 14.30
N ARG A 14 -1.36 0.07 15.30
CA ARG A 14 -0.17 0.91 15.20
C ARG A 14 1.10 0.10 14.90
N CYS A 15 1.36 -0.96 15.66
CA CYS A 15 2.54 -1.80 15.47
C CYS A 15 2.49 -2.55 14.13
N MET A 16 1.29 -2.96 13.68
CA MET A 16 1.09 -3.57 12.37
C MET A 16 1.49 -2.61 11.25
N LEU A 17 0.95 -1.38 11.27
CA LEU A 17 1.25 -0.36 10.25
C LEU A 17 2.73 0.03 10.24
N GLN A 18 3.37 0.18 11.41
CA GLN A 18 4.79 0.52 11.50
C GLN A 18 5.70 -0.57 10.92
N SER A 19 5.47 -1.82 11.33
CA SER A 19 6.27 -2.97 10.88
C SER A 19 6.10 -3.30 9.40
N HIS A 20 4.95 -2.96 8.81
CA HIS A 20 4.64 -3.27 7.40
C HIS A 20 4.80 -2.08 6.45
N SER A 21 5.42 -0.98 6.92
CA SER A 21 5.65 0.20 6.07
C SER A 21 6.49 -0.08 4.82
N GLN A 22 7.34 -1.12 4.86
CA GLN A 22 8.19 -1.55 3.74
C GLN A 22 7.64 -2.77 2.98
N VAL A 23 6.58 -3.39 3.49
CA VAL A 23 5.92 -4.57 2.89
C VAL A 23 4.40 -4.37 2.89
N PRO A 24 3.91 -3.32 2.19
CA PRO A 24 2.51 -2.89 2.31
C PRO A 24 1.52 -3.83 1.60
N LEU A 25 2.01 -4.80 0.83
CA LEU A 25 1.19 -5.79 0.12
C LEU A 25 0.86 -7.03 0.97
N HIS A 26 1.52 -7.21 2.12
CA HIS A 26 1.22 -8.34 2.97
C HIS A 26 -0.23 -8.36 3.44
N GLN A 27 -0.79 -9.55 3.52
CA GLN A 27 -2.11 -9.83 4.06
C GLN A 27 -2.06 -9.98 5.57
N ILE A 28 -3.13 -9.53 6.21
CA ILE A 28 -3.31 -9.71 7.65
C ILE A 28 -4.58 -10.50 7.95
N LEU A 29 -4.53 -11.25 9.04
CA LEU A 29 -5.71 -11.71 9.75
C LEU A 29 -6.14 -10.60 10.71
N HIS A 30 -7.28 -9.98 10.39
CA HIS A 30 -7.93 -8.97 11.21
C HIS A 30 -9.06 -9.61 12.01
N TRP A 31 -9.13 -9.27 13.30
CA TRP A 31 -10.17 -9.74 14.20
C TRP A 31 -11.15 -8.60 14.44
N ASP A 32 -12.38 -8.76 13.98
CA ASP A 32 -13.44 -7.78 14.17
C ASP A 32 -14.76 -8.49 14.50
N ASN A 33 -15.50 -7.98 15.48
CA ASN A 33 -16.83 -8.48 15.86
C ASN A 33 -16.93 -10.01 16.03
N GLY A 34 -15.90 -10.62 16.64
CA GLY A 34 -15.86 -12.06 16.90
C GLY A 34 -15.55 -12.92 15.67
N ARG A 35 -15.17 -12.33 14.54
CA ARG A 35 -14.78 -13.04 13.32
C ARG A 35 -13.37 -12.65 12.90
N SER A 36 -12.62 -13.63 12.43
CA SER A 36 -11.32 -13.41 11.78
C SER A 36 -11.49 -13.39 10.27
N SER A 37 -11.02 -12.34 9.61
CA SER A 37 -11.01 -12.23 8.15
C SER A 37 -9.61 -11.91 7.63
N ARG A 38 -9.29 -12.43 6.45
CA ARG A 38 -8.08 -12.10 5.70
C ARG A 38 -8.34 -10.82 4.92
N VAL A 39 -7.56 -9.78 5.20
CA VAL A 39 -7.74 -8.44 4.62
C VAL A 39 -6.40 -7.83 4.22
N ASP A 40 -6.44 -6.86 3.32
CA ASP A 40 -5.28 -6.05 2.97
C ASP A 40 -5.01 -5.02 4.09
N LEU A 41 -3.75 -4.58 4.22
CA LEU A 41 -3.35 -3.58 5.22
C LEU A 41 -4.14 -2.27 5.10
N LYS A 42 -4.66 -1.95 3.91
CA LYS A 42 -5.58 -0.83 3.66
C LYS A 42 -6.75 -0.80 4.64
N THR A 43 -7.33 -1.96 4.98
CA THR A 43 -8.50 -2.06 5.86
C THR A 43 -8.26 -1.49 7.25
N ILE A 44 -7.01 -1.50 7.73
CA ILE A 44 -6.62 -0.93 9.02
C ILE A 44 -5.96 0.45 8.88
N GLY A 45 -6.04 1.09 7.71
CA GLY A 45 -5.58 2.45 7.46
C GLY A 45 -4.20 2.58 6.82
N MET A 46 -3.65 1.52 6.22
CA MET A 46 -2.38 1.64 5.48
C MET A 46 -2.57 2.41 4.17
N ALA A 47 -1.67 3.36 3.91
CA ALA A 47 -1.52 4.03 2.64
C ALA A 47 -0.05 4.02 2.22
N ILE A 48 0.21 3.65 0.96
CA ILE A 48 1.54 3.62 0.37
C ILE A 48 1.90 5.05 -0.03
N ARG A 49 2.92 5.62 0.61
CA ARG A 49 3.38 6.98 0.34
C ARG A 49 4.48 6.94 -0.70
N LEU A 50 4.23 7.56 -1.85
CA LEU A 50 5.17 7.63 -2.96
C LEU A 50 5.83 9.01 -3.06
N GLY A 51 6.94 9.07 -3.79
CA GLY A 51 7.73 10.30 -3.99
C GLY A 51 8.49 10.72 -2.73
N HIS A 52 8.54 12.03 -2.47
CA HIS A 52 9.34 12.57 -1.36
C HIS A 52 8.81 12.20 0.03
N ALA A 53 9.73 11.78 0.91
CA ALA A 53 9.47 11.64 2.34
C ALA A 53 9.13 13.00 2.97
N GLY A 54 8.12 13.04 3.85
CA GLY A 54 7.76 14.28 4.57
C GLY A 54 7.05 15.35 3.74
N CYS A 55 6.70 15.10 2.47
CA CYS A 55 5.94 16.08 1.70
C CYS A 55 4.54 16.32 2.30
N GLY A 56 4.21 17.59 2.54
CA GLY A 56 2.90 18.03 3.03
C GLY A 56 1.81 18.12 1.94
N MET A 57 2.18 18.09 0.66
CA MET A 57 1.23 18.04 -0.46
C MET A 57 1.07 16.60 -0.95
N ARG A 58 -0.11 16.04 -0.74
CA ARG A 58 -0.45 14.66 -1.13
C ARG A 58 -1.64 14.64 -2.06
N LEU A 59 -1.56 13.77 -3.06
CA LEU A 59 -2.67 13.40 -3.92
C LEU A 59 -3.02 11.95 -3.59
N SER A 60 -4.09 11.76 -2.82
CA SER A 60 -4.53 10.43 -2.39
C SER A 60 -5.41 9.79 -3.45
N GLU A 61 -5.07 8.55 -3.82
CA GLU A 61 -5.93 7.63 -4.55
C GLU A 61 -6.35 6.51 -3.60
N PRO A 62 -7.57 6.54 -3.05
CA PRO A 62 -8.00 5.62 -2.00
C PRO A 62 -8.26 4.20 -2.53
N HIS A 63 -8.45 4.03 -3.83
CA HIS A 63 -8.67 2.73 -4.47
C HIS A 63 -7.69 2.56 -5.63
N PHE A 64 -6.65 1.76 -5.38
CA PHE A 64 -5.62 1.46 -6.35
C PHE A 64 -5.32 -0.04 -6.31
N ILE A 65 -5.31 -0.68 -7.47
CA ILE A 65 -5.07 -2.13 -7.56
C ILE A 65 -3.60 -2.40 -7.87
N ILE A 66 -2.91 -3.11 -6.98
CA ILE A 66 -1.59 -3.65 -7.28
C ILE A 66 -1.74 -5.14 -7.59
N MET A 67 -1.37 -5.53 -8.80
CA MET A 67 -1.24 -6.94 -9.17
C MET A 67 0.13 -7.43 -8.72
N ASP A 68 0.12 -8.33 -7.74
CA ASP A 68 1.32 -9.02 -7.26
C ASP A 68 1.33 -10.49 -7.69
N THR A 69 2.43 -11.20 -7.44
CA THR A 69 2.58 -12.61 -7.87
C THR A 69 1.51 -13.53 -7.29
N ASP A 70 1.01 -13.21 -6.11
CA ASP A 70 0.09 -14.06 -5.36
C ASP A 70 -1.37 -13.69 -5.63
N ARG A 71 -1.68 -12.39 -5.63
CA ARG A 71 -3.04 -11.88 -5.79
C ARG A 71 -3.06 -10.38 -6.13
N PRO A 72 -4.22 -9.88 -6.57
CA PRO A 72 -4.49 -8.45 -6.53
C PRO A 72 -4.67 -7.93 -5.10
N HIS A 73 -4.16 -6.74 -4.85
CA HIS A 73 -4.32 -5.99 -3.59
C HIS A 73 -5.05 -4.68 -3.85
N ASP A 74 -6.09 -4.40 -3.07
CA ASP A 74 -6.69 -3.06 -3.04
C ASP A 74 -5.97 -2.23 -1.98
N VAL A 75 -5.25 -1.20 -2.42
CA VAL A 75 -4.44 -0.32 -1.58
C VAL A 75 -4.87 1.14 -1.72
N ALA A 76 -4.51 1.94 -0.73
CA ALA A 76 -4.52 3.40 -0.86
C ALA A 76 -3.10 3.87 -1.21
N ILE A 77 -2.99 4.80 -2.16
CA ILE A 77 -1.71 5.41 -2.54
C ILE A 77 -1.77 6.91 -2.30
N ASP A 78 -0.74 7.45 -1.64
CA ASP A 78 -0.52 8.87 -1.46
C ASP A 78 0.66 9.33 -2.32
N PHE A 79 0.37 9.84 -3.52
CA PHE A 79 1.38 10.44 -4.40
C PHE A 79 1.90 11.76 -3.81
N CYS A 80 3.18 12.07 -4.05
CA CYS A 80 3.67 13.44 -3.82
C CYS A 80 3.04 14.36 -4.85
N GLY A 81 2.35 15.40 -4.37
CA GLY A 81 1.85 16.50 -5.20
C GLY A 81 2.90 17.60 -5.42
N CYS A 82 4.08 17.46 -4.82
CA CYS A 82 5.18 18.38 -5.02
C CYS A 82 5.69 18.24 -6.47
N GLY A 83 5.72 19.34 -7.24
CA GLY A 83 6.17 19.30 -8.65
C GLY A 83 7.56 18.69 -8.87
N ALA A 84 8.39 18.61 -7.82
CA ALA A 84 9.71 18.01 -7.83
C ALA A 84 9.72 16.46 -7.89
N SER A 85 8.64 15.76 -7.52
CA SER A 85 8.60 14.28 -7.52
C SER A 85 8.21 13.66 -8.87
N GLY A 86 7.96 14.47 -9.90
CA GLY A 86 7.53 13.98 -11.21
C GLY A 86 6.09 13.48 -11.22
N SER A 87 5.70 12.86 -12.35
CA SER A 87 4.34 12.37 -12.56
C SER A 87 4.00 11.17 -11.65
N PRO A 88 2.70 10.88 -11.40
CA PRO A 88 2.28 9.68 -10.66
C PRO A 88 2.92 8.38 -11.19
N SER A 89 3.03 8.25 -12.51
CA SER A 89 3.64 7.10 -13.18
C SER A 89 5.14 6.99 -12.88
N ALA A 90 5.88 8.11 -12.88
CA ALA A 90 7.29 8.10 -12.49
C ALA A 90 7.48 7.70 -11.02
N GLN A 91 6.58 8.16 -10.13
CA GLN A 91 6.60 7.80 -8.71
C GLN A 91 6.32 6.30 -8.49
N LEU A 92 5.42 5.70 -9.27
CA LEU A 92 5.17 4.24 -9.25
C LEU A 92 6.41 3.46 -9.71
N ILE A 93 7.01 3.86 -10.83
CA ILE A 93 8.22 3.20 -11.35
C ILE A 93 9.37 3.28 -10.34
N ALA A 94 9.56 4.44 -9.70
CA ALA A 94 10.56 4.61 -8.64
C ALA A 94 10.31 3.68 -7.44
N ALA A 95 9.05 3.28 -7.21
CA ALA A 95 8.64 2.32 -6.19
C ALA A 95 8.52 0.88 -6.70
N ARG A 96 9.10 0.55 -7.88
CA ARG A 96 9.05 -0.78 -8.52
C ARG A 96 7.63 -1.26 -8.83
N LEU A 97 6.77 -0.32 -9.21
CA LEU A 97 5.42 -0.58 -9.67
C LEU A 97 5.30 -0.12 -11.12
N TYR A 98 5.01 -1.04 -12.03
CA TYR A 98 4.77 -0.69 -13.43
C TYR A 98 3.32 -0.26 -13.60
N PRO A 99 3.04 1.00 -13.95
CA PRO A 99 1.67 1.51 -14.04
C PRO A 99 0.93 0.86 -15.22
N ALA A 100 -0.34 0.52 -15.03
CA ALA A 100 -1.18 0.00 -16.10
C ALA A 100 -1.52 1.07 -17.16
N THR A 101 -1.55 2.35 -16.76
CA THR A 101 -1.74 3.50 -17.65
C THR A 101 -0.75 4.62 -17.32
N CYS A 102 -0.29 5.35 -18.33
CA CYS A 102 0.64 6.47 -18.13
C CYS A 102 -0.05 7.70 -17.54
N GLU A 103 -1.32 7.93 -17.87
CA GLU A 103 -2.13 9.03 -17.35
C GLU A 103 -3.05 8.51 -16.25
N ARG A 104 -2.97 9.14 -15.07
CA ARG A 104 -3.81 8.86 -13.89
C ARG A 104 -3.98 7.35 -13.60
N PRO A 105 -2.88 6.65 -13.28
CA PRO A 105 -2.92 5.22 -13.00
C PRO A 105 -3.87 4.92 -11.83
N ARG A 106 -4.67 3.87 -12.00
CA ARG A 106 -5.51 3.27 -10.94
C ARG A 106 -5.12 1.82 -10.64
N ALA A 107 -4.15 1.31 -11.39
CA ALA A 107 -3.59 -0.01 -11.20
C ALA A 107 -2.11 -0.04 -11.60
N ALA A 108 -1.35 -0.95 -11.00
CA ALA A 108 0.03 -1.25 -11.33
C ALA A 108 0.35 -2.73 -11.11
N ILE A 109 1.49 -3.16 -11.61
CA ILE A 109 2.04 -4.51 -11.45
C ILE A 109 3.37 -4.40 -10.68
N SER A 110 3.59 -5.22 -9.65
CA SER A 110 4.90 -5.35 -8.98
C SER A 110 5.86 -6.23 -9.82
N PHE A 111 7.16 -5.93 -9.78
CA PHE A 111 8.21 -6.72 -10.46
C PHE A 111 9.58 -6.59 -9.78
#